data_AF-A0A355E2S1-F1
#
_entry.id   AF-A0A355E2S1-F1
#
_cell.length_a   1.000
_cell.length_b   1.000
_cell.length_c   1.000
_cell.angle_alpha   90.00
_cell.angle_beta   90.00
_cell.angle_gamma   90.00
#
_symmetry.space_group_name_H-M   'P 1'
#
loop_
_entity.id
_entity.type
_entity.pdbx_description
1 polymer ?
#
loop_
_entity_poly.entity_id
_entity_poly.type
_entity_poly.pdbx_seq_one_letter_code
_entity_poly.pdbx_strand_id
1 'polypeptide(L)'
;MARPEAPVAPGAAAARTPPASAAPHLRDPSPPGRGRPARPPGDARPREPDHHADLHAPRRDGPQADAQEASPKRVKAKFNAIKHVFCPIIRQDIHLFVNQLDVIRYACYTINVERLLELNGLAKKEAEKYSKKRSIYQRLVAGEGRAFSGLIGPRGVGKTVLLRQIARDRGDSFYISADTLGEADLFETAKVLAQRYGVRWLLLDEVHTAKGYAAALKKLYDFLDLHVVFTSSVALSLTAAAHDLSRRALLHRLWPFTFREFLSFAHGRELPVLSLADILERRWEPEHLRQGHLFDDYLKGGLFPFSLEQPDVKPILGGILEKVIRQDIPSVAGLRMDELGVIEKLLRFIGRSASDGISYSSVARNLGITKYKAEQYIGLLEKAFVLNPVLPIGTNVLREPKVLMSPPLRLLYRDLDDAIGGLREDFAAQAFKSAGLEFHYLKDPQGGKTPDFLVRAEGGDVVVEVGGKGKGRRQFKGYSAQKRLLLTPSDSLDGDRRPLPLLGFLG
;
A
#
# COMPACT_ATOMS: atom_id res chain seq x y z
N MET A 1 60.91 -23.08 37.47
CA MET A 1 61.17 -23.96 36.32
C MET A 1 59.98 -23.87 35.37
N ALA A 2 60.28 -23.70 34.07
CA ALA A 2 59.40 -23.81 32.90
C ALA A 2 58.17 -22.87 32.79
N ARG A 3 58.29 -21.89 31.88
CA ARG A 3 57.17 -21.25 31.16
C ARG A 3 56.56 -22.27 30.18
N PRO A 4 55.25 -22.27 29.92
CA PRO A 4 54.70 -22.89 28.72
C PRO A 4 54.55 -21.86 27.59
N GLU A 5 54.99 -22.29 26.41
CA GLU A 5 54.96 -21.59 25.13
C GLU A 5 53.54 -21.50 24.55
N ALA A 6 53.31 -20.44 23.78
CA ALA A 6 52.09 -20.22 23.01
C ALA A 6 52.11 -20.99 21.69
N PRO A 7 50.99 -21.57 21.22
CA PRO A 7 50.88 -22.03 19.85
C PRO A 7 50.31 -20.94 18.91
N VAL A 8 50.99 -20.88 17.78
CA VAL A 8 50.90 -20.01 16.60
C VAL A 8 49.55 -20.10 15.87
N ALA A 9 49.08 -18.95 15.37
CA ALA A 9 47.91 -18.80 14.51
C ALA A 9 48.19 -19.25 13.05
N PRO A 10 47.24 -19.87 12.33
CA PRO A 10 47.39 -20.13 10.89
C PRO A 10 47.00 -18.91 10.05
N GLY A 11 47.87 -18.61 9.09
CA GLY A 11 47.90 -17.41 8.26
C GLY A 11 46.74 -17.24 7.28
N ALA A 12 46.49 -15.96 6.99
CA ALA A 12 45.64 -15.45 5.94
C ALA A 12 46.14 -15.87 4.55
N ALA A 13 45.29 -16.54 3.78
CA ALA A 13 45.52 -16.81 2.36
C ALA A 13 44.93 -15.67 1.51
N ALA A 14 45.83 -14.93 0.86
CA ALA A 14 45.51 -13.89 -0.10
C ALA A 14 44.85 -14.49 -1.36
N ALA A 15 43.61 -14.06 -1.65
CA ALA A 15 42.94 -14.37 -2.90
C ALA A 15 43.54 -13.51 -4.03
N ARG A 16 44.17 -14.19 -4.99
CA ARG A 16 44.71 -13.61 -6.22
C ARG A 16 43.57 -13.25 -7.17
N THR A 17 43.56 -12.00 -7.62
CA THR A 17 42.74 -11.45 -8.69
C THR A 17 43.04 -12.17 -10.01
N PRO A 18 42.04 -12.67 -10.77
CA PRO A 18 42.27 -13.14 -12.13
C PRO A 18 42.38 -11.96 -13.12
N PRO A 19 43.18 -12.08 -14.19
CA PRO A 19 43.43 -10.99 -15.12
C PRO A 19 42.27 -10.76 -16.09
N ALA A 20 42.08 -9.50 -16.45
CA ALA A 20 41.15 -9.02 -17.47
C ALA A 20 41.46 -9.65 -18.83
N SER A 21 40.49 -10.36 -19.41
CA SER A 21 40.56 -10.83 -20.80
C SER A 21 40.16 -9.72 -21.76
N ALA A 22 41.09 -9.36 -22.64
CA ALA A 22 40.94 -8.37 -23.69
C ALA A 22 39.82 -8.72 -24.70
N ALA A 23 39.04 -7.71 -25.03
CA ALA A 23 38.06 -7.72 -26.11
C ALA A 23 38.76 -7.68 -27.48
N PRO A 24 38.32 -8.45 -28.47
CA PRO A 24 38.74 -8.25 -29.85
C PRO A 24 37.89 -7.14 -30.50
N HIS A 25 38.59 -6.12 -31.00
CA HIS A 25 38.08 -5.11 -31.92
C HIS A 25 37.43 -5.78 -33.15
N LEU A 26 36.11 -5.67 -33.28
CA LEU A 26 35.39 -5.88 -34.53
C LEU A 26 35.03 -4.53 -35.13
N ARG A 27 35.53 -4.32 -36.34
CA ARG A 27 35.37 -3.13 -37.17
C ARG A 27 33.90 -2.96 -37.57
N ASP A 28 33.44 -1.71 -37.52
CA ASP A 28 32.24 -1.22 -38.21
C ASP A 28 32.26 -1.60 -39.70
N PRO A 29 31.20 -2.21 -40.24
CA PRO A 29 30.84 -2.06 -41.63
C PRO A 29 29.77 -0.98 -41.78
N SER A 30 30.15 0.10 -42.48
CA SER A 30 29.24 1.12 -43.02
C SER A 30 28.02 0.51 -43.73
N PRO A 31 26.83 1.15 -43.68
CA PRO A 31 25.63 0.61 -44.30
C PRO A 31 25.72 0.68 -45.84
N PRO A 32 25.34 -0.38 -46.58
CA PRO A 32 25.14 -0.28 -48.02
C PRO A 32 23.81 0.44 -48.30
N GLY A 33 23.86 1.32 -49.32
CA GLY A 33 22.75 2.16 -49.72
C GLY A 33 21.57 1.42 -50.37
N ARG A 34 20.42 2.07 -50.23
CA ARG A 34 19.29 2.19 -51.19
C ARG A 34 18.95 0.96 -52.03
N GLY A 35 17.89 0.26 -51.60
CA GLY A 35 17.00 -0.53 -52.46
C GLY A 35 15.55 -0.33 -52.03
N ARG A 36 14.74 0.35 -52.85
CA ARG A 36 13.28 0.47 -52.67
C ARG A 36 12.61 -0.87 -52.96
N PRO A 37 11.56 -1.25 -52.22
CA PRO A 37 10.49 -2.06 -52.78
C PRO A 37 9.21 -1.23 -52.97
N ALA A 38 8.44 -1.68 -53.96
CA ALA A 38 7.36 -1.00 -54.64
C ALA A 38 6.12 -0.67 -53.77
N ARG A 39 5.44 0.43 -54.13
CA ARG A 39 4.06 0.75 -53.72
C ARG A 39 3.06 -0.15 -54.46
N PRO A 40 2.02 -0.68 -53.79
CA PRO A 40 0.76 -1.01 -54.45
C PRO A 40 -0.14 0.23 -54.60
N PRO A 41 -1.14 0.18 -55.51
CA PRO A 41 -1.77 1.34 -56.12
C PRO A 41 -2.89 1.94 -55.25
N GLY A 42 -3.23 3.18 -55.61
CA GLY A 42 -4.08 4.07 -54.85
C GLY A 42 -5.55 3.68 -54.77
N ASP A 43 -6.23 4.40 -53.90
CA ASP A 43 -7.66 4.63 -54.04
C ASP A 43 -7.94 6.10 -53.79
N ALA A 44 -8.54 6.70 -54.83
CA ALA A 44 -8.86 8.10 -54.94
C ALA A 44 -10.16 8.41 -54.20
N ARG A 45 -10.22 9.57 -53.54
CA ARG A 45 -11.50 10.28 -53.38
C ARG A 45 -11.31 11.73 -53.79
N PRO A 46 -12.06 12.21 -54.80
CA PRO A 46 -12.00 13.58 -55.24
C PRO A 46 -12.85 14.49 -54.34
N ARG A 47 -12.47 15.78 -54.40
CA ARG A 47 -13.20 16.95 -53.89
C ARG A 47 -14.42 17.27 -54.77
N GLU A 48 -15.20 18.22 -54.24
CA GLU A 48 -16.13 19.19 -54.88
C GLU A 48 -17.62 18.99 -54.57
N PRO A 49 -18.50 20.02 -54.72
CA PRO A 49 -18.26 21.47 -54.91
C PRO A 49 -19.12 22.40 -54.02
N ASP A 50 -18.85 23.71 -54.16
CA ASP A 50 -19.67 24.87 -53.78
C ASP A 50 -21.12 24.82 -54.28
N HIS A 51 -22.05 25.46 -53.56
CA HIS A 51 -23.11 26.25 -54.18
C HIS A 51 -23.62 27.41 -53.30
N HIS A 52 -23.53 28.59 -53.92
CA HIS A 52 -24.17 29.86 -53.61
C HIS A 52 -25.70 29.81 -53.49
N ALA A 53 -26.26 30.75 -52.71
CA ALA A 53 -27.30 31.74 -53.07
C ALA A 53 -27.96 32.25 -51.77
N ASP A 54 -27.69 33.48 -51.32
CA ASP A 54 -28.38 34.72 -51.69
C ASP A 54 -29.91 34.61 -51.69
N LEU A 55 -30.59 35.40 -50.85
CA LEU A 55 -31.30 36.62 -51.29
C LEU A 55 -32.15 37.26 -50.16
N HIS A 56 -31.93 38.57 -50.02
CA HIS A 56 -32.86 39.65 -49.64
C HIS A 56 -33.21 39.95 -48.15
N ALA A 57 -32.54 41.03 -47.69
CA ALA A 57 -32.91 41.98 -46.64
C ALA A 57 -34.13 42.87 -47.05
N PRO A 58 -34.63 43.84 -46.23
CA PRO A 58 -33.87 45.06 -45.92
C PRO A 58 -34.02 45.65 -44.50
N ARG A 59 -33.09 46.59 -44.27
CA ARG A 59 -32.74 47.42 -43.10
C ARG A 59 -33.77 48.52 -42.79
N ARG A 60 -33.57 49.22 -41.65
CA ARG A 60 -33.35 50.68 -41.46
C ARG A 60 -33.51 51.01 -39.96
N ASP A 61 -32.87 51.97 -39.30
CA ASP A 61 -31.72 52.88 -39.46
C ASP A 61 -31.53 53.53 -38.07
N GLY A 62 -30.30 53.83 -37.65
CA GLY A 62 -30.02 54.61 -36.44
C GLY A 62 -28.53 55.00 -36.36
N PRO A 63 -28.17 56.28 -36.09
CA PRO A 63 -26.95 56.89 -36.61
C PRO A 63 -25.69 56.69 -35.74
N GLN A 64 -24.55 56.53 -36.42
CA GLN A 64 -23.20 56.76 -35.90
C GLN A 64 -22.87 58.26 -35.89
N ALA A 65 -22.27 58.73 -34.79
CA ALA A 65 -21.38 59.88 -34.78
C ALA A 65 -20.31 59.69 -33.71
N ASP A 66 -19.06 59.95 -34.12
CA ASP A 66 -17.80 59.70 -33.44
C ASP A 66 -17.59 60.43 -32.10
N ALA A 67 -16.89 59.79 -31.15
CA ALA A 67 -16.15 60.48 -30.10
C ALA A 67 -14.92 59.66 -29.67
N GLN A 68 -13.75 60.26 -29.90
CA GLN A 68 -12.39 59.76 -29.73
C GLN A 68 -12.08 59.24 -28.31
N GLU A 69 -11.34 58.14 -28.24
CA GLU A 69 -10.68 57.60 -27.04
C GLU A 69 -9.81 58.65 -26.34
N ALA A 70 -10.15 58.99 -25.10
CA ALA A 70 -9.30 59.79 -24.23
C ALA A 70 -8.19 58.89 -23.63
N SER A 71 -6.93 59.30 -23.81
CA SER A 71 -5.76 58.51 -23.40
C SER A 71 -5.70 58.24 -21.88
N PRO A 72 -5.06 57.13 -21.44
CA PRO A 72 -4.96 56.69 -20.03
C PRO A 72 -4.35 57.71 -19.05
N LYS A 73 -3.73 58.79 -19.55
CA LYS A 73 -3.12 59.84 -18.73
C LYS A 73 -4.15 60.80 -18.10
N ARG A 74 -5.32 61.02 -18.72
CA ARG A 74 -6.36 61.93 -18.20
C ARG A 74 -7.23 61.31 -17.09
N VAL A 75 -7.44 59.99 -17.11
CA VAL A 75 -8.15 59.26 -16.04
C VAL A 75 -7.32 59.22 -14.75
N LYS A 76 -5.99 59.08 -14.87
CA LYS A 76 -5.04 59.07 -13.74
C LYS A 76 -4.98 60.43 -13.01
N ALA A 77 -5.15 61.54 -13.72
CA ALA A 77 -5.17 62.88 -13.13
C ALA A 77 -6.46 63.17 -12.33
N LYS A 78 -7.63 62.71 -12.80
CA LYS A 78 -8.89 62.81 -12.02
C LYS A 78 -8.91 61.90 -10.78
N PHE A 79 -8.28 60.73 -10.85
CA PHE A 79 -8.19 59.82 -9.69
C PHE A 79 -7.26 60.34 -8.58
N ASN A 80 -6.20 61.08 -8.94
CA ASN A 80 -5.29 61.68 -7.95
C ASN A 80 -5.87 62.93 -7.27
N ALA A 81 -6.85 63.61 -7.87
CA ALA A 81 -7.55 64.73 -7.24
C ALA A 81 -8.59 64.29 -6.17
N ILE A 82 -9.03 63.03 -6.18
CA ILE A 82 -9.99 62.47 -5.20
C ILE A 82 -9.29 61.89 -3.96
N LYS A 83 -7.97 61.69 -4.02
CA LYS A 83 -7.18 61.13 -2.90
C LYS A 83 -7.02 62.06 -1.70
N HIS A 84 -7.34 63.35 -1.81
CA HIS A 84 -7.09 64.34 -0.76
C HIS A 84 -8.32 64.80 0.03
N VAL A 85 -9.51 64.21 -0.16
CA VAL A 85 -10.73 64.66 0.54
C VAL A 85 -11.45 63.56 1.35
N PHE A 86 -11.01 62.30 1.33
CA PHE A 86 -11.66 61.23 2.11
C PHE A 86 -10.83 60.73 3.30
N CYS A 87 -11.00 61.47 4.39
CA CYS A 87 -11.23 61.06 5.78
C CYS A 87 -10.34 59.96 6.45
N PRO A 88 -9.67 60.28 7.58
CA PRO A 88 -9.03 59.30 8.47
C PRO A 88 -9.98 58.21 9.02
N ILE A 89 -11.29 58.46 9.02
CA ILE A 89 -12.31 57.57 9.58
C ILE A 89 -12.47 56.28 8.76
N ILE A 90 -12.42 56.35 7.42
CA ILE A 90 -12.52 55.15 6.56
C ILE A 90 -11.27 54.26 6.69
N ARG A 91 -10.12 54.83 7.04
CA ARG A 91 -8.88 54.07 7.25
C ARG A 91 -8.90 53.27 8.54
N GLN A 92 -9.55 53.80 9.59
CA GLN A 92 -9.79 53.09 10.84
C GLN A 92 -10.88 52.03 10.68
N ASP A 93 -11.95 52.33 9.93
CA ASP A 93 -13.03 51.37 9.66
C ASP A 93 -12.60 50.23 8.75
N ILE A 94 -11.76 50.48 7.73
CA ILE A 94 -11.17 49.39 6.92
C ILE A 94 -10.21 48.54 7.76
N HIS A 95 -9.44 49.13 8.69
CA HIS A 95 -8.60 48.34 9.60
C HIS A 95 -9.42 47.50 10.58
N LEU A 96 -10.54 48.02 11.08
CA LEU A 96 -11.49 47.28 11.91
C LEU A 96 -12.24 46.21 11.11
N PHE A 97 -12.58 46.47 9.85
CA PHE A 97 -13.27 45.53 8.97
C PHE A 97 -12.35 44.43 8.43
N VAL A 98 -11.09 44.75 8.13
CA VAL A 98 -10.04 43.77 7.80
C VAL A 98 -9.67 42.97 9.04
N ASN A 99 -9.57 43.58 10.23
CA ASN A 99 -9.38 42.84 11.48
C ASN A 99 -10.61 41.99 11.84
N GLN A 100 -11.84 42.44 11.57
CA GLN A 100 -13.04 41.62 11.78
C GLN A 100 -13.13 40.50 10.74
N LEU A 101 -12.73 40.70 9.49
CA LEU A 101 -12.66 39.65 8.47
C LEU A 101 -11.50 38.67 8.73
N ASP A 102 -10.39 39.14 9.28
CA ASP A 102 -9.29 38.28 9.75
C ASP A 102 -9.70 37.55 11.02
N VAL A 103 -10.43 38.16 11.95
CA VAL A 103 -11.00 37.48 13.12
C VAL A 103 -12.10 36.49 12.72
N ILE A 104 -12.91 36.77 11.69
CA ILE A 104 -13.91 35.84 11.15
C ILE A 104 -13.23 34.73 10.33
N ARG A 105 -12.15 35.02 9.58
CA ARG A 105 -11.30 33.99 8.95
C ARG A 105 -10.55 33.14 9.97
N TYR A 106 -10.04 33.73 11.05
CA TYR A 106 -9.40 33.01 12.16
C TYR A 106 -10.41 32.20 12.97
N ALA A 107 -11.64 32.69 13.15
CA ALA A 107 -12.73 32.00 13.81
C ALA A 107 -13.25 30.80 12.99
N CYS A 108 -13.17 30.87 11.66
CA CYS A 108 -13.53 29.75 10.77
C CYS A 108 -12.44 28.66 10.66
N TYR A 109 -11.22 28.91 11.16
CA TYR A 109 -10.08 27.98 11.11
C TYR A 109 -9.41 27.78 12.48
N THR A 110 -10.15 27.97 13.58
CA THR A 110 -9.58 27.79 14.90
C THR A 110 -9.44 26.30 15.20
N ILE A 111 -8.20 25.84 15.37
CA ILE A 111 -7.90 24.49 15.85
C ILE A 111 -8.63 24.29 17.18
N ASN A 112 -9.61 23.37 17.23
CA ASN A 112 -10.31 23.05 18.46
C ASN A 112 -9.44 22.13 19.33
N VAL A 113 -8.48 22.73 20.02
CA VAL A 113 -7.51 22.00 20.85
C VAL A 113 -8.17 21.28 22.02
N GLU A 114 -9.24 21.84 22.60
CA GLU A 114 -10.01 21.21 23.66
C GLU A 114 -10.60 19.87 23.20
N ARG A 115 -11.20 19.86 22.00
CA ARG A 115 -11.71 18.62 21.40
C ARG A 115 -10.59 17.61 21.14
N LEU A 116 -9.43 18.05 20.67
CA LEU A 116 -8.28 17.17 20.45
C LEU A 116 -7.76 16.56 21.76
N LEU A 117 -7.72 17.35 22.85
CA LEU A 117 -7.34 16.87 24.18
C LEU A 117 -8.30 15.79 24.70
N GLU A 118 -9.61 16.02 24.54
CA GLU A 118 -10.65 15.05 24.89
C GLU A 118 -10.46 13.73 24.13
N LEU A 119 -10.33 13.81 22.80
CA LEU A 119 -10.14 12.63 21.94
C LEU A 119 -8.85 11.87 22.25
N ASN A 120 -7.75 12.57 22.52
CA ASN A 120 -6.49 11.97 22.96
C ASN A 120 -6.67 11.25 24.31
N GLY A 121 -7.39 11.85 25.27
CA GLY A 121 -7.70 11.22 26.56
C GLY A 121 -8.53 9.94 26.42
N LEU A 122 -9.59 9.98 25.60
CA LEU A 122 -10.42 8.80 25.28
C LEU A 122 -9.60 7.70 24.62
N ALA A 123 -8.71 8.06 23.69
CA ALA A 123 -7.84 7.12 23.00
C ALA A 123 -6.87 6.41 23.96
N LYS A 124 -6.27 7.14 24.91
CA LYS A 124 -5.40 6.57 25.96
C LYS A 124 -6.17 5.61 26.87
N LYS A 125 -7.37 6.00 27.30
CA LYS A 125 -8.24 5.16 28.14
C LYS A 125 -8.65 3.88 27.42
N GLU A 126 -8.99 3.96 26.14
CA GLU A 126 -9.34 2.76 25.37
C GLU A 126 -8.17 1.77 25.26
N ALA A 127 -6.93 2.27 25.17
CA ALA A 127 -5.73 1.43 25.12
C ALA A 127 -5.45 0.63 26.40
N GLU A 128 -6.08 0.98 27.54
CA GLU A 128 -5.98 0.22 28.79
C GLU A 128 -6.57 -1.19 28.65
N LYS A 129 -7.55 -1.36 27.76
CA LYS A 129 -8.15 -2.67 27.45
C LYS A 129 -7.16 -3.66 26.82
N TYR A 130 -6.14 -3.14 26.14
CA TYR A 130 -5.20 -3.95 25.35
C TYR A 130 -3.83 -3.99 26.03
N SER A 131 -3.63 -4.96 26.92
CA SER A 131 -2.36 -5.14 27.65
C SER A 131 -1.24 -5.76 26.78
N LYS A 132 -1.60 -6.71 25.90
CA LYS A 132 -0.66 -7.35 24.97
C LYS A 132 -0.28 -6.42 23.83
N LYS A 133 0.99 -6.46 23.43
CA LYS A 133 1.57 -5.64 22.36
C LYS A 133 2.08 -6.52 21.23
N ARG A 134 1.89 -6.10 19.99
CA ARG A 134 2.47 -6.79 18.82
C ARG A 134 3.99 -6.62 18.80
N SER A 135 4.70 -7.55 18.17
CA SER A 135 6.17 -7.57 18.09
C SER A 135 6.78 -6.26 17.56
N ILE A 136 6.10 -5.58 16.64
CA ILE A 136 6.54 -4.32 16.06
C ILE A 136 6.58 -3.16 17.06
N TYR A 137 5.87 -3.24 18.19
CA TYR A 137 5.74 -2.14 19.16
C TYR A 137 7.10 -1.60 19.61
N GLN A 138 8.02 -2.49 19.98
CA GLN A 138 9.34 -2.08 20.47
C GLN A 138 10.14 -1.34 19.40
N ARG A 139 10.04 -1.77 18.14
CA ARG A 139 10.68 -1.09 17.00
C ARG A 139 10.13 0.34 16.82
N LEU A 140 8.82 0.54 16.98
CA LEU A 140 8.20 1.87 16.85
C LEU A 140 8.61 2.81 17.98
N VAL A 141 8.75 2.31 19.21
CA VAL A 141 9.10 3.14 20.38
C VAL A 141 10.60 3.39 20.49
N ALA A 142 11.45 2.46 20.04
CA ALA A 142 12.89 2.63 20.06
C ALA A 142 13.35 3.87 19.29
N GLY A 143 12.68 4.20 18.17
CA GLY A 143 12.95 5.37 17.35
C GLY A 143 14.34 5.29 16.68
N GLU A 144 14.37 5.06 15.37
CA GLU A 144 15.63 5.03 14.63
C GLU A 144 15.95 6.41 14.04
N GLY A 145 16.74 7.19 14.77
CA GLY A 145 17.22 8.50 14.33
C GLY A 145 16.12 9.56 14.21
N ARG A 146 16.29 10.49 13.25
CA ARG A 146 15.34 11.61 13.02
C ARG A 146 14.15 11.20 12.14
N ALA A 147 14.22 10.07 11.45
CA ALA A 147 13.16 9.63 10.55
C ALA A 147 11.87 9.32 11.31
N PHE A 148 10.74 9.73 10.74
CA PHE A 148 9.41 9.38 11.22
C PHE A 148 9.13 7.90 11.00
N SER A 149 8.27 7.30 11.81
CA SER A 149 7.85 5.90 11.63
C SER A 149 6.45 5.85 11.02
N GLY A 150 6.35 5.35 9.79
CA GLY A 150 5.07 5.16 9.11
C GLY A 150 4.60 3.72 9.19
N LEU A 151 3.43 3.46 9.76
CA LEU A 151 2.84 2.13 9.88
C LEU A 151 1.76 1.94 8.79
N ILE A 152 2.03 1.10 7.80
CA ILE A 152 1.13 0.85 6.67
C ILE A 152 0.57 -0.57 6.72
N GLY A 153 -0.68 -0.75 6.34
CA GLY A 153 -1.27 -2.09 6.31
C GLY A 153 -2.80 -2.07 6.20
N PRO A 154 -3.44 -3.24 6.04
CA PRO A 154 -4.88 -3.34 5.89
C PRO A 154 -5.65 -2.70 7.06
N ARG A 155 -6.90 -2.29 6.83
CA ARG A 155 -7.79 -1.87 7.93
C ARG A 155 -8.03 -3.03 8.90
N GLY A 156 -8.19 -2.72 10.18
CA GLY A 156 -8.48 -3.72 11.21
C GLY A 156 -7.29 -4.53 11.74
N VAL A 157 -6.06 -4.34 11.24
CA VAL A 157 -4.86 -5.10 11.70
C VAL A 157 -4.23 -4.58 13.01
N GLY A 158 -4.85 -3.60 13.68
CA GLY A 158 -4.38 -3.06 14.96
C GLY A 158 -3.43 -1.86 14.89
N LYS A 159 -3.35 -1.15 13.76
CA LYS A 159 -2.53 0.07 13.61
C LYS A 159 -2.91 1.14 14.65
N THR A 160 -4.20 1.47 14.72
CA THR A 160 -4.76 2.41 15.70
C THR A 160 -4.48 1.97 17.13
N VAL A 161 -4.65 0.68 17.43
CA VAL A 161 -4.38 0.12 18.77
C VAL A 161 -2.92 0.35 19.17
N LEU A 162 -1.96 0.11 18.27
CA LEU A 162 -0.54 0.36 18.55
C LEU A 162 -0.25 1.83 18.84
N LEU A 163 -0.79 2.76 18.05
CA LEU A 163 -0.63 4.20 18.32
C LEU A 163 -1.21 4.59 19.68
N ARG A 164 -2.41 4.11 20.01
CA ARG A 164 -3.05 4.40 21.29
C ARG A 164 -2.30 3.79 22.47
N GLN A 165 -1.71 2.61 22.31
CA GLN A 165 -0.81 2.01 23.31
C GLN A 165 0.44 2.87 23.53
N ILE A 166 1.06 3.39 22.47
CA ILE A 166 2.18 4.34 22.60
C ILE A 166 1.71 5.62 23.31
N ALA A 167 0.52 6.11 22.97
CA ALA A 167 -0.07 7.30 23.57
C ALA A 167 -0.27 7.15 25.10
N ARG A 168 -0.71 5.96 25.51
CA ARG A 168 -0.91 5.58 26.91
C ARG A 168 0.42 5.50 27.67
N ASP A 169 1.42 4.85 27.07
CA ASP A 169 2.69 4.56 27.74
C ASP A 169 3.65 5.74 27.80
N ARG A 170 3.39 6.79 27.03
CA ARG A 170 4.22 7.98 26.95
C ARG A 170 3.48 9.24 27.38
N GLY A 171 3.96 9.88 28.45
CA GLY A 171 3.40 11.14 28.94
C GLY A 171 3.60 12.32 27.99
N ASP A 172 4.69 12.32 27.21
CA ASP A 172 5.07 13.37 26.25
C ASP A 172 4.44 13.19 24.85
N SER A 173 3.41 12.34 24.75
CA SER A 173 2.79 11.96 23.48
C SER A 173 1.36 12.46 23.32
N PHE A 174 1.00 12.71 22.06
CA PHE A 174 -0.33 13.16 21.67
C PHE A 174 -0.85 12.39 20.46
N TYR A 175 -2.00 11.75 20.63
CA TYR A 175 -2.73 11.04 19.58
C TYR A 175 -3.70 11.96 18.86
N ILE A 176 -3.67 11.93 17.53
CA ILE A 176 -4.63 12.61 16.65
C ILE A 176 -5.13 11.61 15.62
N SER A 177 -6.45 11.47 15.54
CA SER A 177 -7.10 10.85 14.38
C SER A 177 -7.21 11.91 13.29
N ALA A 178 -6.48 11.76 12.18
CA ALA A 178 -6.34 12.83 11.18
C ALA A 178 -7.68 13.20 10.51
N ASP A 179 -8.63 12.27 10.46
CA ASP A 179 -9.99 12.50 9.96
C ASP A 179 -10.81 13.47 10.82
N THR A 180 -10.46 13.63 12.10
CA THR A 180 -11.11 14.58 13.02
C THR A 180 -10.62 16.01 12.88
N LEU A 181 -9.55 16.24 12.11
CA LEU A 181 -9.00 17.59 11.89
C LEU A 181 -9.88 18.44 10.97
N GLY A 182 -10.70 17.82 10.11
CA GLY A 182 -11.48 18.54 9.11
C GLY A 182 -10.58 19.40 8.22
N GLU A 183 -10.82 20.71 8.20
CA GLU A 183 -10.04 21.70 7.44
C GLU A 183 -8.85 22.29 8.21
N ALA A 184 -8.60 21.86 9.46
CA ALA A 184 -7.49 22.35 10.26
C ALA A 184 -6.13 21.98 9.64
N ASP A 185 -5.18 22.90 9.68
CA ASP A 185 -3.81 22.64 9.21
C ASP A 185 -3.04 21.78 10.23
N LEU A 186 -2.58 20.62 9.78
CA LEU A 186 -1.86 19.65 10.61
C LEU A 186 -0.54 20.20 11.17
N PHE A 187 0.18 21.03 10.40
CA PHE A 187 1.45 21.59 10.84
C PHE A 187 1.25 22.62 11.96
N GLU A 188 0.31 23.55 11.79
CA GLU A 188 -0.01 24.53 12.83
C GLU A 188 -0.57 23.85 14.09
N THR A 189 -1.39 22.82 13.91
CA THR A 189 -1.88 21.99 15.03
C THR A 189 -0.73 21.36 15.83
N ALA A 190 0.19 20.68 15.14
CA ALA A 190 1.34 20.06 15.79
C ALA A 190 2.26 21.08 16.47
N LYS A 191 2.46 22.25 15.86
CA LYS A 191 3.26 23.34 16.42
C LYS A 191 2.65 23.87 17.72
N VAL A 192 1.33 24.09 17.76
CA VAL A 192 0.62 24.51 18.98
C VAL A 192 0.76 23.45 20.08
N LEU A 193 0.58 22.17 19.76
CA LEU A 193 0.74 21.07 20.70
C LEU A 193 2.17 20.98 21.26
N ALA A 194 3.17 21.10 20.41
CA ALA A 194 4.57 21.07 20.81
C ALA A 194 4.92 22.26 21.73
N GLN A 195 4.53 23.48 21.36
CA GLN A 195 4.92 24.71 22.05
C GLN A 195 4.14 24.96 23.34
N ARG A 196 2.83 24.68 23.35
CA ARG A 196 1.95 25.01 24.48
C ARG A 196 1.68 23.85 25.42
N TYR A 197 1.79 22.61 24.94
CA TYR A 197 1.46 21.41 25.70
C TYR A 197 2.66 20.46 25.89
N GLY A 198 3.86 20.87 25.45
CA GLY A 198 5.09 20.10 25.64
C GLY A 198 5.13 18.76 24.90
N VAL A 199 4.33 18.61 23.84
CA VAL A 199 4.26 17.36 23.06
C VAL A 199 5.58 17.15 22.32
N ARG A 200 6.14 15.95 22.45
CA ARG A 200 7.39 15.50 21.79
C ARG A 200 7.15 14.33 20.85
N TRP A 201 6.12 13.53 21.12
CA TRP A 201 5.68 12.43 20.27
C TRP A 201 4.31 12.74 19.68
N LEU A 202 4.24 12.84 18.35
CA LEU A 202 3.00 13.07 17.63
C LEU A 202 2.57 11.77 16.94
N LEU A 203 1.38 11.27 17.31
CA LEU A 203 0.86 9.99 16.86
C LEU A 203 -0.35 10.26 15.94
N LEU A 204 -0.16 10.10 14.63
CA LEU A 204 -1.13 10.49 13.60
C LEU A 204 -1.80 9.27 12.99
N ASP A 205 -3.05 8.99 13.37
CA ASP A 205 -3.81 7.89 12.78
C ASP A 205 -4.49 8.31 11.47
N GLU A 206 -4.47 7.43 10.47
CA GLU A 206 -5.02 7.62 9.13
C GLU A 206 -4.56 8.92 8.45
N VAL A 207 -3.26 9.22 8.51
CA VAL A 207 -2.69 10.51 8.09
C VAL A 207 -3.09 10.96 6.67
N HIS A 208 -3.41 10.02 5.78
CA HIS A 208 -3.84 10.29 4.41
C HIS A 208 -5.18 11.04 4.32
N THR A 209 -5.98 11.08 5.39
CA THR A 209 -7.23 11.84 5.44
C THR A 209 -7.01 13.32 5.70
N ALA A 210 -5.85 13.72 6.25
CA ALA A 210 -5.52 15.12 6.44
C ALA A 210 -5.25 15.79 5.09
N LYS A 211 -5.86 16.97 4.90
CA LYS A 211 -5.64 17.79 3.71
C LYS A 211 -4.17 18.18 3.58
N GLY A 212 -3.59 17.89 2.42
CA GLY A 212 -2.18 18.20 2.15
C GLY A 212 -1.18 17.46 3.05
N TYR A 213 -1.54 16.28 3.59
CA TYR A 213 -0.73 15.55 4.57
C TYR A 213 0.75 15.38 4.18
N ALA A 214 1.05 15.13 2.89
CA ALA A 214 2.43 14.96 2.44
C ALA A 214 3.28 16.22 2.65
N ALA A 215 2.72 17.39 2.32
CA ALA A 215 3.37 18.67 2.55
C ALA A 215 3.46 18.99 4.06
N ALA A 216 2.44 18.64 4.84
CA ALA A 216 2.45 18.79 6.29
C ALA A 216 3.56 17.93 6.93
N LEU A 217 3.66 16.64 6.61
CA LEU A 217 4.71 15.75 7.10
C LEU A 217 6.12 16.27 6.76
N LYS A 218 6.31 16.82 5.56
CA LYS A 218 7.56 17.49 5.18
C LYS A 218 7.88 18.68 6.10
N LYS A 219 6.91 19.57 6.32
CA LYS A 219 7.09 20.74 7.21
C LYS A 219 7.36 20.29 8.65
N LEU A 220 6.64 19.29 9.16
CA LEU A 220 6.85 18.73 10.50
C LEU A 220 8.29 18.26 10.66
N TYR A 221 8.80 17.48 9.71
CA TYR A 221 10.18 16.98 9.75
C TYR A 221 11.21 18.10 9.68
N ASP A 222 11.00 19.07 8.79
CA ASP A 222 11.99 20.10 8.49
C ASP A 222 12.05 21.19 9.60
N PHE A 223 10.92 21.52 10.24
CA PHE A 223 10.81 22.67 11.14
C PHE A 223 10.48 22.36 12.60
N LEU A 224 9.97 21.17 12.93
CA LEU A 224 9.65 20.80 14.31
C LEU A 224 10.55 19.66 14.78
N ASP A 225 10.94 19.74 16.05
CA ASP A 225 11.68 18.68 16.73
C ASP A 225 10.68 17.73 17.41
N LEU A 226 10.04 16.89 16.60
CA LEU A 226 9.02 15.92 17.03
C LEU A 226 9.37 14.52 16.53
N HIS A 227 9.13 13.53 17.38
CA HIS A 227 9.04 12.13 16.93
C HIS A 227 7.63 11.90 16.40
N VAL A 228 7.50 11.66 15.09
CA VAL A 228 6.20 11.41 14.47
C VAL A 228 6.06 9.93 14.14
N VAL A 229 4.98 9.32 14.65
CA VAL A 229 4.53 7.99 14.23
C VAL A 229 3.18 8.17 13.56
N PHE A 230 3.00 7.66 12.35
CA PHE A 230 1.75 7.81 11.62
C PHE A 230 1.25 6.50 11.02
N THR A 231 -0.03 6.42 10.68
CA THR A 231 -0.60 5.24 10.02
C THR A 231 -1.22 5.58 8.66
N SER A 232 -1.31 4.58 7.78
CA SER A 232 -2.13 4.65 6.56
C SER A 232 -2.69 3.28 6.21
N SER A 233 -3.99 3.21 5.90
CA SER A 233 -4.63 2.00 5.34
C SER A 233 -4.24 1.71 3.88
N VAL A 234 -3.77 2.72 3.14
CA VAL A 234 -3.41 2.60 1.72
C VAL A 234 -1.92 2.90 1.54
N ALA A 235 -1.20 2.02 0.85
CA ALA A 235 0.21 2.25 0.53
C ALA A 235 0.40 3.29 -0.61
N LEU A 236 -0.62 3.48 -1.45
CA LEU A 236 -0.61 4.39 -2.60
C LEU A 236 -0.42 5.86 -2.22
N SER A 237 -1.05 6.32 -1.12
CA SER A 237 -0.85 7.67 -0.57
C SER A 237 0.64 7.93 -0.32
N LEU A 238 1.33 6.95 0.25
CA LEU A 238 2.73 7.06 0.62
C LEU A 238 3.71 6.78 -0.53
N THR A 239 3.27 6.11 -1.59
CA THR A 239 4.12 5.85 -2.78
C THR A 239 4.22 7.09 -3.67
N ALA A 240 3.12 7.84 -3.83
CA ALA A 240 3.15 9.13 -4.53
C ALA A 240 3.94 10.20 -3.74
N ALA A 241 3.84 10.16 -2.41
CA ALA A 241 4.64 10.98 -1.50
C ALA A 241 6.05 10.42 -1.24
N ALA A 242 6.39 9.22 -1.73
CA ALA A 242 7.62 8.51 -1.37
C ALA A 242 8.86 9.26 -1.81
N HIS A 243 8.83 9.97 -2.95
CA HIS A 243 9.98 10.77 -3.37
C HIS A 243 10.34 11.83 -2.31
N ASP A 244 9.35 12.52 -1.76
CA ASP A 244 9.56 13.57 -0.75
C ASP A 244 9.71 13.04 0.68
N LEU A 245 9.07 11.91 1.00
CA LEU A 245 9.10 11.28 2.33
C LEU A 245 10.19 10.22 2.50
N SER A 246 10.85 9.77 1.43
CA SER A 246 11.82 8.65 1.43
C SER A 246 12.90 8.77 2.50
N ARG A 247 13.47 9.96 2.67
CA ARG A 247 14.49 10.24 3.70
C ARG A 247 13.93 10.71 5.04
N ARG A 248 12.62 10.97 5.11
CA ARG A 248 11.93 11.58 6.26
C ARG A 248 11.10 10.57 7.04
N ALA A 249 10.74 9.44 6.42
CA ALA A 249 9.91 8.42 7.03
C ALA A 249 10.41 7.01 6.67
N LEU A 250 10.56 6.16 7.69
CA LEU A 250 10.74 4.72 7.56
C LEU A 250 9.37 4.06 7.58
N LEU A 251 9.03 3.35 6.50
CA LEU A 251 7.75 2.66 6.39
C LEU A 251 7.86 1.23 6.89
N HIS A 252 7.02 0.89 7.85
CA HIS A 252 6.86 -0.46 8.38
C HIS A 252 5.50 -1.02 7.96
N ARG A 253 5.52 -2.22 7.36
CA ARG A 253 4.29 -2.94 7.01
C ARG A 253 3.76 -3.71 8.22
N LEU A 254 2.50 -3.50 8.54
CA LEU A 254 1.77 -4.29 9.53
C LEU A 254 0.78 -5.20 8.82
N TRP A 255 1.09 -6.49 8.82
CA TRP A 255 0.21 -7.52 8.32
C TRP A 255 -0.87 -7.87 9.35
N PRO A 256 -1.96 -8.55 8.96
CA PRO A 256 -2.81 -9.25 9.91
C PRO A 256 -1.99 -10.16 10.83
N PHE A 257 -2.58 -10.64 11.92
CA PHE A 257 -1.91 -11.60 12.78
C PHE A 257 -1.39 -12.77 11.95
N THR A 258 -0.13 -13.12 12.17
CA THR A 258 0.37 -14.45 11.83
C THR A 258 -0.38 -15.51 12.65
N PHE A 259 -0.33 -16.78 12.25
CA PHE A 259 -0.96 -17.84 13.04
C PHE A 259 -0.37 -17.89 14.46
N ARG A 260 0.94 -17.66 14.59
CA ARG A 260 1.63 -17.49 15.87
C ARG A 260 1.07 -16.34 16.70
N GLU A 261 0.85 -15.17 16.11
CA GLU A 261 0.24 -14.04 16.82
C GLU A 261 -1.21 -14.35 17.22
N PHE A 262 -2.00 -14.97 16.34
CA PHE A 262 -3.35 -15.39 16.69
C PHE A 262 -3.37 -16.33 17.91
N LEU A 263 -2.47 -17.30 17.97
CA LEU A 263 -2.31 -18.21 19.11
C LEU A 263 -1.93 -17.47 20.40
N SER A 264 -1.02 -16.50 20.31
CA SER A 264 -0.65 -15.65 21.45
C SER A 264 -1.84 -14.79 21.92
N PHE A 265 -2.48 -14.05 21.03
CA PHE A 265 -3.53 -13.09 21.39
C PHE A 265 -4.85 -13.77 21.79
N ALA A 266 -5.31 -14.77 21.04
CA ALA A 266 -6.60 -15.43 21.27
C ALA A 266 -6.52 -16.58 22.29
N HIS A 267 -5.38 -17.28 22.38
CA HIS A 267 -5.26 -18.50 23.17
C HIS A 267 -4.16 -18.48 24.24
N GLY A 268 -3.39 -17.38 24.34
CA GLY A 268 -2.32 -17.26 25.33
C GLY A 268 -1.14 -18.22 25.10
N ARG A 269 -0.99 -18.75 23.88
CA ARG A 269 0.05 -19.71 23.52
C ARG A 269 1.21 -19.00 22.85
N GLU A 270 2.34 -18.90 23.55
CA GLU A 270 3.56 -18.33 23.01
C GLU A 270 4.43 -19.43 22.40
N LEU A 271 4.79 -19.26 21.12
CA LEU A 271 5.60 -20.22 20.36
C LEU A 271 6.74 -19.50 19.64
N PRO A 272 7.89 -20.15 19.44
CA PRO A 272 9.01 -19.53 18.75
C PRO A 272 8.70 -19.28 17.27
N VAL A 273 9.46 -18.36 16.66
CA VAL A 273 9.48 -18.23 15.19
C VAL A 273 10.16 -19.44 14.57
N LEU A 274 9.80 -19.73 13.32
CA LEU A 274 10.49 -20.69 12.48
C LEU A 274 11.07 -19.96 11.26
N SER A 275 12.29 -20.27 10.87
CA SER A 275 12.79 -19.89 9.55
C SER A 275 12.22 -20.83 8.48
N LEU A 276 12.32 -20.43 7.20
CA LEU A 276 12.01 -21.35 6.10
C LEU A 276 12.89 -22.62 6.15
N ALA A 277 14.16 -22.49 6.54
CA ALA A 277 15.06 -23.62 6.70
C ALA A 277 14.57 -24.58 7.80
N ASP A 278 14.03 -24.06 8.90
CA ASP A 278 13.47 -24.88 9.97
C ASP A 278 12.28 -25.71 9.51
N ILE A 279 11.40 -25.13 8.69
CA ILE A 279 10.28 -25.84 8.08
C ILE A 279 10.77 -26.91 7.09
N LEU A 280 11.79 -26.60 6.29
CA LEU A 280 12.36 -27.56 5.33
C LEU A 280 13.05 -28.73 6.04
N GLU A 281 13.80 -28.45 7.10
CA GLU A 281 14.67 -29.42 7.79
C GLU A 281 13.98 -30.11 8.97
N ARG A 282 12.71 -29.79 9.22
CA ARG A 282 11.90 -30.33 10.33
C ARG A 282 12.36 -29.93 11.73
N ARG A 283 12.85 -28.69 11.86
CA ARG A 283 13.28 -28.11 13.14
C ARG A 283 12.16 -27.27 13.77
N TRP A 284 11.17 -27.93 14.36
CA TRP A 284 10.12 -27.26 15.13
C TRP A 284 9.78 -28.07 16.38
N GLU A 285 9.16 -27.41 17.37
CA GLU A 285 8.67 -28.09 18.58
C GLU A 285 7.34 -28.82 18.31
N PRO A 286 7.05 -29.96 18.97
CA PRO A 286 5.78 -30.66 18.83
C PRO A 286 4.55 -29.78 19.07
N GLU A 287 4.68 -28.75 19.91
CA GLU A 287 3.59 -27.81 20.21
C GLU A 287 3.11 -27.06 18.96
N HIS A 288 3.99 -26.76 17.98
CA HIS A 288 3.60 -26.15 16.71
C HIS A 288 2.55 -26.98 15.97
N LEU A 289 2.72 -28.30 15.97
CA LEU A 289 1.81 -29.22 15.29
C LEU A 289 0.49 -29.38 16.05
N ARG A 290 0.55 -29.41 17.39
CA ARG A 290 -0.65 -29.50 18.24
C ARG A 290 -1.63 -28.35 18.03
N GLN A 291 -1.17 -27.21 17.51
CA GLN A 291 -2.03 -26.05 17.24
C GLN A 291 -2.85 -26.17 15.96
N GLY A 292 -2.55 -27.14 15.08
CA GLY A 292 -3.16 -27.24 13.74
C GLY A 292 -4.69 -27.22 13.73
N HIS A 293 -5.34 -27.72 14.79
CA HIS A 293 -6.80 -27.71 14.93
C HIS A 293 -7.43 -26.31 14.95
N LEU A 294 -6.68 -25.26 15.32
CA LEU A 294 -7.15 -23.87 15.36
C LEU A 294 -6.96 -23.13 14.02
N PHE A 295 -6.36 -23.78 13.02
CA PHE A 295 -5.98 -23.12 11.77
C PHE A 295 -7.21 -22.73 10.92
N ASP A 296 -8.29 -23.51 10.96
CA ASP A 296 -9.51 -23.17 10.25
C ASP A 296 -10.18 -21.92 10.85
N ASP A 297 -10.19 -21.77 12.17
CA ASP A 297 -10.72 -20.57 12.84
C ASP A 297 -9.85 -19.34 12.54
N TYR A 298 -8.53 -19.54 12.49
CA TYR A 298 -7.61 -18.53 12.00
C TYR A 298 -7.95 -18.09 10.56
N LEU A 299 -8.15 -19.04 9.63
CA LEU A 299 -8.50 -18.74 8.24
C LEU A 299 -9.90 -18.16 8.07
N LYS A 300 -10.84 -18.40 8.99
CA LYS A 300 -12.20 -17.82 8.94
C LYS A 300 -12.25 -16.36 9.37
N GLY A 301 -11.21 -15.85 10.03
CA GLY A 301 -11.24 -14.49 10.56
C GLY A 301 -10.26 -14.22 11.70
N GLY A 302 -9.76 -15.27 12.37
CA GLY A 302 -8.87 -15.15 13.54
C GLY A 302 -7.60 -14.33 13.28
N LEU A 303 -7.17 -14.20 12.02
CA LEU A 303 -6.04 -13.33 11.66
C LEU A 303 -6.26 -11.82 11.92
N PHE A 304 -7.48 -11.37 12.23
CA PHE A 304 -7.74 -9.96 12.52
C PHE A 304 -8.01 -9.72 14.01
N PRO A 305 -7.42 -8.68 14.64
CA PRO A 305 -7.67 -8.32 16.03
C PRO A 305 -9.13 -8.21 16.45
N PHE A 306 -10.02 -7.69 15.59
CA PHE A 306 -11.44 -7.56 15.93
C PHE A 306 -12.15 -8.93 16.11
N SER A 307 -11.58 -10.02 15.60
CA SER A 307 -12.12 -11.37 15.82
C SER A 307 -12.03 -11.82 17.29
N LEU A 308 -11.20 -11.17 18.10
CA LEU A 308 -11.09 -11.44 19.54
C LEU A 308 -12.38 -11.07 20.29
N GLU A 309 -13.17 -10.14 19.74
CA GLU A 309 -14.42 -9.65 20.34
C GLU A 309 -15.66 -10.05 19.54
N GLN A 310 -15.48 -10.46 18.27
CA GLN A 310 -16.56 -10.65 17.30
C GLN A 310 -16.49 -12.06 16.69
N PRO A 311 -17.41 -12.98 17.04
CA PRO A 311 -17.44 -14.33 16.50
C PRO A 311 -17.66 -14.39 14.98
N ASP A 312 -18.54 -13.55 14.43
CA ASP A 312 -18.75 -13.44 12.99
C ASP A 312 -18.07 -12.20 12.42
N VAL A 313 -16.97 -12.42 11.70
CA VAL A 313 -16.17 -11.37 11.09
C VAL A 313 -16.68 -10.89 9.74
N LYS A 314 -17.57 -11.65 9.07
CA LYS A 314 -17.95 -11.38 7.67
C LYS A 314 -18.58 -9.98 7.49
N PRO A 315 -19.50 -9.51 8.35
CA PRO A 315 -20.07 -8.17 8.23
C PRO A 315 -19.01 -7.07 8.34
N ILE A 316 -18.06 -7.22 9.27
CA ILE A 316 -16.97 -6.26 9.49
C ILE A 316 -16.02 -6.25 8.28
N LEU A 317 -15.66 -7.41 7.75
CA LEU A 317 -14.83 -7.54 6.55
C LEU A 317 -15.52 -6.91 5.32
N GLY A 318 -16.83 -7.11 5.17
CA GLY A 318 -17.63 -6.48 4.13
C GLY A 318 -17.60 -4.95 4.22
N GLY A 319 -17.83 -4.40 5.41
CA GLY A 319 -17.74 -2.96 5.65
C GLY A 319 -16.33 -2.38 5.44
N ILE A 320 -15.28 -3.12 5.82
CA ILE A 320 -13.89 -2.75 5.51
C ILE A 320 -13.68 -2.67 3.99
N LEU A 321 -14.10 -3.70 3.25
CA LEU A 321 -13.91 -3.76 1.81
C LEU A 321 -14.69 -2.64 1.09
N GLU A 322 -15.92 -2.37 1.53
CA GLU A 322 -16.71 -1.25 1.03
C GLU A 322 -16.00 0.08 1.28
N LYS A 323 -15.51 0.34 2.50
CA LYS A 323 -14.76 1.56 2.82
C LYS A 323 -13.52 1.70 1.96
N VAL A 324 -12.80 0.60 1.71
CA VAL A 324 -11.62 0.61 0.83
C VAL A 324 -11.99 1.05 -0.59
N ILE A 325 -13.07 0.51 -1.15
CA ILE A 325 -13.48 0.79 -2.53
C ILE A 325 -14.10 2.19 -2.66
N ARG A 326 -14.95 2.59 -1.72
CA ARG A 326 -15.76 3.81 -1.82
C ARG A 326 -15.08 5.05 -1.25
N GLN A 327 -14.11 4.90 -0.34
CA GLN A 327 -13.47 6.02 0.34
C GLN A 327 -11.96 6.03 0.12
N ASP A 328 -11.28 4.95 0.48
CA ASP A 328 -9.81 4.93 0.53
C ASP A 328 -9.18 5.06 -0.85
N ILE A 329 -9.55 4.18 -1.80
CA ILE A 329 -9.00 4.22 -3.16
C ILE A 329 -9.35 5.55 -3.85
N PRO A 330 -10.60 6.03 -3.85
CA PRO A 330 -10.95 7.31 -4.47
C PRO A 330 -10.16 8.50 -3.92
N SER A 331 -9.85 8.50 -2.61
CA SER A 331 -9.08 9.58 -1.97
C SER A 331 -7.66 9.77 -2.55
N VAL A 332 -7.13 8.74 -3.24
CA VAL A 332 -5.77 8.74 -3.78
C VAL A 332 -5.71 8.53 -5.31
N ALA A 333 -6.79 8.09 -5.94
CA ALA A 333 -6.75 7.59 -7.32
C ALA A 333 -7.64 8.35 -8.32
N GLY A 334 -8.31 9.45 -7.94
CA GLY A 334 -9.05 10.30 -8.88
C GLY A 334 -10.07 9.54 -9.77
N LEU A 335 -10.69 8.49 -9.21
CA LEU A 335 -11.60 7.61 -9.95
C LEU A 335 -12.97 8.26 -10.17
N ARG A 336 -13.60 7.94 -11.31
CA ARG A 336 -15.02 8.26 -11.53
C ARG A 336 -15.93 7.23 -10.83
N MET A 337 -17.18 7.63 -10.60
CA MET A 337 -18.18 6.76 -9.94
C MET A 337 -18.46 5.45 -10.67
N ASP A 338 -18.45 5.45 -12.01
CA ASP A 338 -18.66 4.25 -12.83
C ASP A 338 -17.54 3.22 -12.64
N GLU A 339 -16.32 3.67 -12.32
CA GLU A 339 -15.15 2.80 -12.11
C GLU A 339 -15.26 2.03 -10.80
N LEU A 340 -15.94 2.59 -9.78
CA LEU A 340 -16.15 1.90 -8.50
C LEU A 340 -16.97 0.62 -8.69
N GLY A 341 -18.03 0.70 -9.50
CA GLY A 341 -18.85 -0.48 -9.83
C GLY A 341 -18.09 -1.54 -10.63
N VAL A 342 -17.08 -1.14 -11.43
CA VAL A 342 -16.20 -2.07 -12.14
C VAL A 342 -15.26 -2.78 -11.17
N ILE A 343 -14.69 -2.07 -10.21
CA ILE A 343 -13.82 -2.63 -9.15
C ILE A 343 -14.59 -3.64 -8.29
N GLU A 344 -15.85 -3.36 -7.93
CA GLU A 344 -16.70 -4.31 -7.20
C GLU A 344 -16.96 -5.59 -8.00
N LYS A 345 -17.26 -5.45 -9.31
CA LYS A 345 -17.44 -6.60 -10.22
C LYS A 345 -16.15 -7.42 -10.35
N LEU A 346 -15.00 -6.76 -10.40
CA LEU A 346 -13.68 -7.39 -10.45
C LEU A 346 -13.47 -8.27 -9.22
N LEU A 347 -13.67 -7.72 -8.03
CA LEU A 347 -13.50 -8.48 -6.78
C LEU A 347 -14.48 -9.66 -6.70
N ARG A 348 -15.74 -9.47 -7.13
CA ARG A 348 -16.72 -10.55 -7.18
C ARG A 348 -16.28 -11.68 -8.12
N PHE A 349 -15.73 -11.35 -9.29
CA PHE A 349 -15.20 -12.34 -10.23
C PHE A 349 -14.03 -13.12 -9.63
N ILE A 350 -13.04 -12.43 -9.04
CA ILE A 350 -11.87 -13.06 -8.42
C ILE A 350 -12.28 -13.93 -7.22
N GLY A 351 -13.14 -13.41 -6.35
CA GLY A 351 -13.58 -14.10 -5.14
C GLY A 351 -14.40 -15.36 -5.42
N ARG A 352 -15.18 -15.38 -6.51
CA ARG A 352 -15.96 -16.55 -6.94
C ARG A 352 -15.13 -17.60 -7.69
N SER A 353 -13.96 -17.22 -8.21
CA SER A 353 -13.12 -18.14 -8.95
C SER A 353 -12.36 -19.08 -8.03
N ALA A 354 -12.09 -20.32 -8.49
CA ALA A 354 -10.98 -21.09 -7.95
C ALA A 354 -9.69 -20.32 -8.30
N SER A 355 -8.73 -20.19 -7.38
CA SER A 355 -7.52 -19.35 -7.46
C SER A 355 -6.73 -19.44 -8.78
N ASP A 356 -6.89 -20.51 -9.55
CA ASP A 356 -6.20 -20.74 -10.81
C ASP A 356 -6.74 -19.89 -11.98
N GLY A 357 -5.81 -19.32 -12.75
CA GLY A 357 -6.13 -18.64 -14.01
C GLY A 357 -6.58 -17.19 -13.89
N ILE A 358 -6.56 -16.59 -12.69
CA ILE A 358 -6.83 -15.15 -12.53
C ILE A 358 -5.58 -14.35 -12.87
N SER A 359 -5.67 -13.56 -13.93
CA SER A 359 -4.64 -12.67 -14.47
C SER A 359 -5.28 -11.38 -15.00
N TYR A 360 -4.46 -10.43 -15.42
CA TYR A 360 -4.96 -9.20 -16.07
C TYR A 360 -5.82 -9.51 -17.29
N SER A 361 -5.41 -10.47 -18.12
CA SER A 361 -6.14 -10.86 -19.33
C SER A 361 -7.48 -11.55 -19.04
N SER A 362 -7.54 -12.44 -18.03
CA SER A 362 -8.81 -13.11 -17.70
C SER A 362 -9.81 -12.14 -17.06
N VAL A 363 -9.34 -11.23 -16.20
CA VAL A 363 -10.17 -10.15 -15.64
C VAL A 363 -10.69 -9.22 -16.74
N ALA A 364 -9.82 -8.75 -17.63
CA ALA A 364 -10.20 -7.86 -18.74
C ALA A 364 -11.29 -8.49 -19.62
N ARG A 365 -11.11 -9.76 -20.00
CA ARG A 365 -12.08 -10.51 -20.81
C ARG A 365 -13.41 -10.70 -20.09
N ASN A 366 -13.40 -11.08 -18.81
CA ASN A 366 -14.63 -11.34 -18.06
C ASN A 366 -15.46 -10.06 -17.84
N LEU A 367 -14.80 -8.93 -17.60
CA LEU A 367 -15.47 -7.67 -17.30
C LEU A 367 -15.76 -6.81 -18.53
N GLY A 368 -15.25 -7.17 -19.72
CA GLY A 368 -15.37 -6.35 -20.92
C GLY A 368 -14.61 -5.03 -20.83
N ILE A 369 -13.49 -5.01 -20.10
CA ILE A 369 -12.61 -3.83 -19.96
C ILE A 369 -11.27 -4.05 -20.67
N THR A 370 -10.52 -2.98 -20.89
CA THR A 370 -9.17 -3.11 -21.45
C THR A 370 -8.22 -3.74 -20.43
N LYS A 371 -7.19 -4.44 -20.92
CA LYS A 371 -6.13 -4.99 -20.05
C LYS A 371 -5.43 -3.91 -19.21
N TYR A 372 -5.24 -2.72 -19.78
CA TYR A 372 -4.72 -1.56 -19.07
C TYR A 372 -5.58 -1.19 -17.85
N LYS A 373 -6.91 -1.14 -17.99
CA LYS A 373 -7.82 -0.89 -16.86
C LYS A 373 -7.78 -2.01 -15.82
N ALA A 374 -7.70 -3.26 -16.25
CA ALA A 374 -7.56 -4.39 -15.33
C ALA A 374 -6.28 -4.28 -14.49
N GLU A 375 -5.15 -3.98 -15.12
CA GLU A 375 -3.87 -3.74 -14.44
C GLU A 375 -3.94 -2.54 -13.49
N GLN A 376 -4.53 -1.43 -13.93
CA GLN A 376 -4.75 -0.25 -13.09
C GLN A 376 -5.55 -0.59 -11.83
N TYR A 377 -6.72 -1.23 -11.97
CA TYR A 377 -7.60 -1.54 -10.84
C TYR A 377 -6.99 -2.59 -9.90
N ILE A 378 -6.32 -3.61 -10.42
CA ILE A 378 -5.62 -4.59 -9.59
C ILE A 378 -4.46 -3.93 -8.83
N GLY A 379 -3.72 -3.02 -9.47
CA GLY A 379 -2.67 -2.26 -8.80
C GLY A 379 -3.18 -1.34 -7.69
N LEU A 380 -4.38 -0.76 -7.84
CA LEU A 380 -5.02 0.00 -6.75
C LEU A 380 -5.39 -0.92 -5.57
N LEU A 381 -5.97 -2.08 -5.86
CA LEU A 381 -6.39 -3.05 -4.85
C LEU A 381 -5.19 -3.72 -4.16
N GLU A 382 -4.08 -3.94 -4.85
CA GLU A 382 -2.83 -4.39 -4.24
C GLU A 382 -2.31 -3.37 -3.23
N LYS A 383 -2.26 -2.09 -3.62
CA LYS A 383 -1.81 -1.00 -2.74
C LYS A 383 -2.75 -0.75 -1.56
N ALA A 384 -4.01 -1.18 -1.67
CA ALA A 384 -4.99 -1.20 -0.59
C ALA A 384 -5.01 -2.53 0.20
N PHE A 385 -4.06 -3.44 -0.05
CA PHE A 385 -3.93 -4.73 0.61
C PHE A 385 -5.13 -5.67 0.44
N VAL A 386 -5.91 -5.52 -0.63
CA VAL A 386 -7.06 -6.38 -0.96
C VAL A 386 -6.65 -7.55 -1.85
N LEU A 387 -5.75 -7.31 -2.80
CA LEU A 387 -5.25 -8.31 -3.75
C LEU A 387 -3.73 -8.49 -3.62
N ASN A 388 -3.27 -9.67 -4.03
CA ASN A 388 -1.87 -10.07 -4.03
C ASN A 388 -1.51 -10.58 -5.43
N PRO A 389 -1.22 -9.70 -6.41
CA PRO A 389 -0.61 -10.12 -7.65
C PRO A 389 0.79 -10.68 -7.37
N VAL A 390 1.08 -11.86 -7.89
CA VAL A 390 2.39 -12.52 -7.81
C VAL A 390 2.90 -12.67 -9.23
N LEU A 391 4.11 -12.19 -9.52
CA LEU A 391 4.68 -12.26 -10.87
C LEU A 391 5.17 -13.68 -11.20
N PRO A 392 5.14 -14.07 -12.48
CA PRO A 392 5.62 -15.38 -12.90
C PRO A 392 7.14 -15.41 -12.95
N ILE A 393 7.69 -16.60 -12.74
CA ILE A 393 9.05 -16.93 -13.13
C ILE A 393 9.07 -18.15 -14.06
N GLY A 394 9.91 -18.10 -15.10
CA GLY A 394 10.08 -19.18 -16.06
C GLY A 394 10.59 -18.70 -17.42
N THR A 395 11.10 -19.63 -18.23
CA THR A 395 11.61 -19.33 -19.58
C THR A 395 10.47 -18.98 -20.52
N ASN A 396 10.54 -17.84 -21.22
CA ASN A 396 9.53 -17.40 -22.20
C ASN A 396 8.09 -17.27 -21.65
N VAL A 397 7.93 -17.01 -20.34
CA VAL A 397 6.61 -16.79 -19.74
C VAL A 397 6.18 -15.32 -19.91
N LEU A 398 4.95 -15.11 -20.40
CA LEU A 398 4.29 -13.81 -20.38
C LEU A 398 4.27 -13.25 -18.95
N ARG A 399 4.74 -12.01 -18.76
CA ARG A 399 4.78 -11.30 -17.46
C ARG A 399 3.39 -10.84 -16.99
N GLU A 400 2.43 -11.76 -16.90
CA GLU A 400 1.15 -11.52 -16.23
C GLU A 400 1.14 -12.18 -14.86
N PRO A 401 0.70 -11.49 -13.80
CA PRO A 401 0.65 -12.08 -12.47
C PRO A 401 -0.47 -13.12 -12.33
N LYS A 402 -0.29 -14.06 -11.41
CA LYS A 402 -1.40 -14.78 -10.75
C LYS A 402 -1.95 -13.84 -9.68
N VAL A 403 -3.25 -13.54 -9.72
CA VAL A 403 -3.88 -12.58 -8.81
C VAL A 403 -4.58 -13.34 -7.68
N LEU A 404 -3.99 -13.27 -6.49
CA LEU A 404 -4.52 -13.84 -5.26
C LEU A 404 -5.30 -12.79 -4.46
N MET A 405 -6.09 -13.22 -3.49
CA MET A 405 -6.78 -12.33 -2.55
C MET A 405 -6.06 -12.28 -1.21
N SER A 406 -6.25 -11.21 -0.45
CA SER A 406 -5.85 -11.22 0.96
C SER A 406 -6.82 -12.10 1.77
N PRO A 407 -6.35 -13.04 2.59
CA PRO A 407 -7.20 -13.78 3.51
C PRO A 407 -7.93 -12.84 4.50
N PRO A 408 -9.16 -13.16 4.92
CA PRO A 408 -10.02 -14.22 4.41
C PRO A 408 -11.04 -13.68 3.40
N LEU A 409 -10.74 -12.61 2.65
CA LEU A 409 -11.71 -11.86 1.83
C LEU A 409 -12.47 -12.72 0.82
N ARG A 410 -11.90 -13.85 0.39
CA ARG A 410 -12.58 -14.85 -0.45
C ARG A 410 -13.89 -15.36 0.19
N LEU A 411 -13.95 -15.42 1.52
CA LEU A 411 -15.13 -15.84 2.29
C LEU A 411 -16.30 -14.87 2.24
N LEU A 412 -16.12 -13.67 1.68
CA LEU A 412 -17.22 -12.75 1.36
C LEU A 412 -17.99 -13.19 0.10
N TYR A 413 -17.43 -14.10 -0.69
CA TYR A 413 -17.97 -14.48 -2.00
C TYR A 413 -18.30 -15.97 -2.13
N ARG A 414 -17.73 -16.80 -1.25
CA ARG A 414 -17.87 -18.27 -1.22
C ARG A 414 -17.80 -18.77 0.21
N ASP A 415 -18.42 -19.90 0.47
CA ASP A 415 -18.27 -20.58 1.76
C ASP A 415 -16.92 -21.28 1.86
N LEU A 416 -16.54 -21.67 3.09
CA LEU A 416 -15.20 -22.17 3.38
C LEU A 416 -14.86 -23.41 2.56
N ASP A 417 -15.75 -24.41 2.52
CA ASP A 417 -15.51 -25.68 1.84
C ASP A 417 -15.21 -25.50 0.35
N ASP A 418 -15.88 -24.53 -0.26
CA ASP A 418 -15.74 -24.12 -1.66
C ASP A 418 -14.48 -23.29 -1.91
N ALA A 419 -14.10 -22.46 -0.94
CA ALA A 419 -13.00 -21.52 -1.03
C ALA A 419 -11.65 -22.09 -0.59
N ILE A 420 -11.64 -23.25 0.10
CA ILE A 420 -10.49 -23.72 0.88
C ILE A 420 -9.22 -23.88 0.04
N GLY A 421 -9.33 -24.32 -1.22
CA GLY A 421 -8.18 -24.43 -2.13
C GLY A 421 -7.52 -23.08 -2.34
N GLY A 422 -8.30 -22.08 -2.77
CA GLY A 422 -7.80 -20.72 -3.00
C GLY A 422 -7.36 -20.02 -1.72
N LEU A 423 -8.05 -20.23 -0.60
CA LEU A 423 -7.65 -19.66 0.69
C LEU A 423 -6.30 -20.15 1.17
N ARG A 424 -5.94 -21.42 0.89
CA ARG A 424 -4.61 -21.95 1.25
C ARG A 424 -3.51 -21.27 0.47
N GLU A 425 -3.72 -21.02 -0.82
CA GLU A 425 -2.77 -20.27 -1.65
C GLU A 425 -2.70 -18.80 -1.24
N ASP A 426 -3.86 -18.16 -1.01
CA ASP A 426 -3.95 -16.79 -0.50
C ASP A 426 -3.16 -16.65 0.82
N PHE A 427 -3.32 -17.61 1.73
CA PHE A 427 -2.57 -17.67 2.99
C PHE A 427 -1.07 -17.88 2.78
N ALA A 428 -0.66 -18.84 1.94
CA ALA A 428 0.75 -19.09 1.68
C ALA A 428 1.45 -17.86 1.12
N ALA A 429 0.84 -17.19 0.13
CA ALA A 429 1.35 -15.96 -0.44
C ALA A 429 1.44 -14.83 0.60
N GLN A 430 0.42 -14.68 1.46
CA GLN A 430 0.47 -13.70 2.55
C GLN A 430 1.59 -14.02 3.54
N ALA A 431 1.77 -15.29 3.93
CA ALA A 431 2.80 -15.72 4.87
C ALA A 431 4.22 -15.44 4.34
N PHE A 432 4.47 -15.72 3.06
CA PHE A 432 5.75 -15.39 2.41
C PHE A 432 5.99 -13.88 2.38
N LYS A 433 4.97 -13.08 2.00
CA LYS A 433 5.07 -11.61 2.02
C LYS A 433 5.33 -11.07 3.43
N SER A 434 4.64 -11.59 4.45
CA SER A 434 4.81 -11.13 5.83
C SER A 434 6.17 -11.48 6.42
N ALA A 435 6.75 -12.60 5.98
CA ALA A 435 8.09 -13.03 6.37
C ALA A 435 9.21 -12.34 5.55
N GLY A 436 8.87 -11.50 4.57
CA GLY A 436 9.85 -10.81 3.73
C GLY A 436 10.56 -11.72 2.73
N LEU A 437 9.99 -12.90 2.42
CA LEU A 437 10.55 -13.84 1.46
C LEU A 437 10.22 -13.40 0.03
N GLU A 438 11.23 -13.41 -0.85
CA GLU A 438 11.00 -13.22 -2.28
C GLU A 438 10.43 -14.51 -2.88
N PHE A 439 9.30 -14.41 -3.59
CA PHE A 439 8.67 -15.54 -4.23
C PHE A 439 7.95 -15.14 -5.51
N HIS A 440 7.78 -16.13 -6.39
CA HIS A 440 7.13 -16.01 -7.70
C HIS A 440 6.15 -17.16 -7.86
N TYR A 441 5.13 -17.00 -8.69
CA TYR A 441 4.32 -18.16 -9.08
C TYR A 441 4.98 -18.87 -10.25
N LEU A 442 4.87 -20.19 -10.29
CA LEU A 442 5.40 -20.97 -11.41
C LEU A 442 4.33 -21.13 -12.48
N LYS A 443 4.75 -21.01 -13.74
CA LYS A 443 3.88 -21.18 -14.89
C LYS A 443 4.61 -21.95 -15.97
N ASP A 444 3.93 -22.96 -16.48
CA ASP A 444 4.41 -23.67 -17.66
C ASP A 444 3.94 -22.92 -18.93
N PRO A 445 4.86 -22.57 -19.86
CA PRO A 445 4.50 -21.92 -21.11
C PRO A 445 3.54 -22.74 -21.99
N GLN A 446 3.55 -24.08 -21.86
CA GLN A 446 2.73 -25.02 -22.62
C GLN A 446 1.44 -25.41 -21.88
N GLY A 447 1.17 -24.81 -20.72
CA GLY A 447 -0.02 -25.10 -19.91
C GLY A 447 0.06 -26.40 -19.10
N GLY A 448 1.25 -26.98 -18.94
CA GLY A 448 1.49 -28.13 -18.08
C GLY A 448 1.20 -27.85 -16.60
N LYS A 449 0.98 -28.93 -15.83
CA LYS A 449 0.82 -28.82 -14.36
C LYS A 449 2.16 -28.39 -13.76
N THR A 450 2.14 -27.27 -13.05
CA THR A 450 3.28 -26.72 -12.32
C THR A 450 2.98 -26.65 -10.84
N PRO A 451 4.01 -26.66 -9.99
CA PRO A 451 3.85 -26.30 -8.59
C PRO A 451 3.35 -24.85 -8.45
N ASP A 452 2.76 -24.51 -7.33
CA ASP A 452 2.16 -23.18 -7.15
C ASP A 452 3.20 -22.03 -7.10
N PHE A 453 4.30 -22.18 -6.36
CA PHE A 453 5.28 -21.10 -6.13
C PHE A 453 6.75 -21.54 -6.23
N LEU A 454 7.63 -20.57 -6.46
CA LEU A 454 9.08 -20.64 -6.26
C LEU A 454 9.47 -19.58 -5.22
N VAL A 455 10.03 -20.01 -4.10
CA VAL A 455 10.52 -19.12 -3.03
C VAL A 455 12.04 -19.08 -3.08
N ARG A 456 12.62 -17.88 -3.11
CA ARG A 456 14.07 -17.67 -3.03
C ARG A 456 14.54 -17.87 -1.60
N ALA A 457 15.64 -18.59 -1.42
CA ALA A 457 16.27 -18.80 -0.12
C ALA A 457 17.80 -18.85 -0.27
N GLU A 458 18.52 -18.45 0.78
CA GLU A 458 20.00 -18.38 0.79
C GLU A 458 20.67 -19.74 0.50
N GLY A 459 19.97 -20.84 0.79
CA GLY A 459 20.43 -22.21 0.52
C GLY A 459 19.86 -22.84 -0.75
N GLY A 460 19.42 -22.02 -1.72
CA GLY A 460 18.84 -22.45 -3.00
C GLY A 460 17.31 -22.35 -3.05
N ASP A 461 16.79 -22.16 -4.26
CA ASP A 461 15.35 -21.98 -4.49
C ASP A 461 14.52 -23.18 -4.02
N VAL A 462 13.34 -22.87 -3.47
CA VAL A 462 12.37 -23.85 -2.97
C VAL A 462 11.13 -23.80 -3.84
N VAL A 463 10.80 -24.93 -4.46
CA VAL A 463 9.57 -25.12 -5.22
C VAL A 463 8.48 -25.57 -4.26
N VAL A 464 7.39 -24.82 -4.20
CA VAL A 464 6.30 -25.00 -3.24
C VAL A 464 5.02 -25.38 -3.95
N GLU A 465 4.39 -26.46 -3.50
CA GLU A 465 3.03 -26.84 -3.87
C GLU A 465 2.12 -26.71 -2.65
N VAL A 466 0.99 -26.04 -2.81
CA VAL A 466 -0.01 -25.82 -1.77
C VAL A 466 -1.27 -26.60 -2.13
N GLY A 467 -1.74 -27.50 -1.28
CA GLY A 467 -3.06 -28.07 -1.51
C GLY A 467 -3.53 -29.16 -0.55
N GLY A 468 -4.64 -29.78 -0.92
CA GLY A 468 -5.34 -30.74 -0.06
C GLY A 468 -4.64 -32.10 0.07
N LYS A 469 -5.23 -32.98 0.90
CA LYS A 469 -4.70 -34.32 1.22
C LYS A 469 -4.37 -35.18 -0.02
N GLY A 470 -5.06 -34.96 -1.15
CA GLY A 470 -4.83 -35.68 -2.41
C GLY A 470 -3.72 -35.13 -3.33
N LYS A 471 -3.14 -33.96 -3.05
CA LYS A 471 -2.01 -33.44 -3.86
C LYS A 471 -0.75 -34.27 -3.59
N GLY A 472 0.02 -34.59 -4.62
CA GLY A 472 1.15 -35.51 -4.56
C GLY A 472 2.41 -35.01 -5.28
N ARG A 473 3.41 -35.87 -5.45
CA ARG A 473 4.70 -35.48 -6.06
C ARG A 473 4.64 -35.24 -7.58
N ARG A 474 3.49 -35.52 -8.22
CA ARG A 474 3.33 -35.44 -9.69
C ARG A 474 3.56 -34.02 -10.22
N GLN A 475 3.22 -32.99 -9.44
CA GLN A 475 3.41 -31.59 -9.81
C GLN A 475 4.88 -31.18 -9.87
N PHE A 476 5.79 -31.87 -9.19
CA PHE A 476 7.22 -31.57 -9.22
C PHE A 476 7.97 -32.23 -10.39
N LYS A 477 7.26 -32.85 -11.34
CA LYS A 477 7.87 -33.44 -12.52
C LYS A 477 8.54 -32.32 -13.34
N GLY A 478 9.87 -32.37 -13.48
CA GLY A 478 10.67 -31.32 -14.13
C GLY A 478 11.41 -30.38 -13.16
N TYR A 479 11.18 -30.49 -11.85
CA TYR A 479 11.78 -29.65 -10.81
C TYR A 479 12.66 -30.48 -9.84
N SER A 480 13.50 -31.37 -10.38
CA SER A 480 14.30 -32.31 -9.57
C SER A 480 15.55 -31.72 -8.93
N ALA A 481 16.03 -30.58 -9.41
CA ALA A 481 17.25 -29.92 -8.93
C ALA A 481 16.99 -28.95 -7.76
N GLN A 482 15.73 -28.58 -7.54
CA GLN A 482 15.32 -27.63 -6.50
C GLN A 482 14.87 -28.35 -5.22
N LYS A 483 14.96 -27.66 -4.09
CA LYS A 483 14.32 -28.12 -2.85
C LYS A 483 12.80 -28.09 -3.06
N ARG A 484 12.10 -29.10 -2.54
CA ARG A 484 10.64 -29.25 -2.71
C ARG A 484 9.94 -29.15 -1.38
N LEU A 485 8.81 -28.46 -1.38
CA LEU A 485 7.96 -28.31 -0.21
C LEU A 485 6.49 -28.51 -0.61
N LEU A 486 5.87 -29.56 -0.07
CA LEU A 486 4.45 -29.85 -0.30
C LEU A 486 3.66 -29.50 0.97
N LEU A 487 2.96 -28.39 0.94
CA LEU A 487 2.19 -27.88 2.07
C LEU A 487 0.77 -28.46 2.05
N THR A 488 0.39 -29.14 3.14
CA THR A 488 -0.91 -29.80 3.25
C THR A 488 -1.58 -29.52 4.60
N PRO A 489 -2.91 -29.67 4.71
CA PRO A 489 -3.62 -29.55 5.99
C PRO A 489 -3.39 -30.75 6.92
N SER A 490 -2.84 -31.85 6.41
CA SER A 490 -2.58 -33.05 7.19
C SER A 490 -1.27 -32.96 7.95
N ASP A 491 -1.22 -33.62 9.10
CA ASP A 491 0.01 -33.79 9.90
C ASP A 491 0.99 -34.81 9.31
N SER A 492 0.76 -35.30 8.08
CA SER A 492 1.71 -36.21 7.40
C SER A 492 3.03 -35.47 7.12
N LEU A 493 4.12 -36.06 7.60
CA LEU A 493 5.47 -35.52 7.49
C LEU A 493 6.31 -36.25 6.42
N ASP A 494 5.70 -37.05 5.55
CA ASP A 494 6.42 -37.95 4.65
C ASP A 494 7.21 -37.20 3.56
N GLY A 495 8.53 -37.39 3.53
CA GLY A 495 9.43 -36.77 2.54
C GLY A 495 9.34 -35.24 2.50
N ASP A 496 8.79 -34.69 1.42
CA ASP A 496 8.70 -33.24 1.19
C ASP A 496 7.43 -32.61 1.79
N ARG A 497 6.56 -33.39 2.45
CA ARG A 497 5.29 -32.91 3.02
C ARG A 497 5.48 -32.17 4.34
N ARG A 498 4.85 -31.01 4.49
CA ARG A 498 4.80 -30.23 5.73
C ARG A 498 3.37 -29.73 6.00
N PRO A 499 2.96 -29.59 7.27
CA PRO A 499 1.70 -28.96 7.61
C PRO A 499 1.69 -27.48 7.20
N LEU A 500 0.67 -27.07 6.44
CA LEU A 500 0.49 -25.70 5.99
C LEU A 500 0.49 -24.66 7.14
N PRO A 501 -0.10 -24.93 8.33
CA PRO A 501 -0.10 -23.97 9.44
C PRO A 501 1.31 -23.52 9.88
N LEU A 502 2.35 -24.32 9.60
CA LEU A 502 3.74 -23.98 9.93
C LEU A 502 4.19 -22.67 9.26
N LEU A 503 3.64 -22.31 8.10
CA LEU A 503 3.95 -21.03 7.46
C LEU A 503 3.55 -19.83 8.33
N GLY A 504 2.57 -20.00 9.22
CA GLY A 504 2.12 -18.95 10.13
C GLY A 504 3.05 -18.70 11.32
N PHE A 505 4.19 -19.41 11.39
CA PHE A 505 5.27 -19.19 12.35
C PHE A 505 6.52 -18.57 11.72
N LEU A 506 6.52 -18.32 10.40
CA LEU A 506 7.62 -17.63 9.74
C LEU A 506 7.86 -16.25 10.37
N GLY A 507 9.11 -15.93 10.72
CA GLY A 507 9.46 -14.64 11.31
C GLY A 507 10.94 -14.41 11.53
#